data_AF-A0A2E1YSB9-F1
#
_entry.id   AF-A0A2E1YSB9-F1
#
_cell.length_a   1.000
_cell.length_b   1.000
_cell.length_c   1.000
_cell.angle_alpha   90.00
_cell.angle_beta   90.00
_cell.angle_gamma   90.00
#
_symmetry.space_group_name_H-M   'P 1'
#
loop_
_entity.id
_entity.type
_entity.pdbx_description
1 polymer ?
#
loop_
_entity_poly.entity_id
_entity_poly.type
_entity_poly.pdbx_seq_one_letter_code
_entity_poly.pdbx_strand_id
1 'polypeptide(L)'
;PICESCNLCISSRININKFTLSKSNKRNLKLNQDLRLIKASNSLKDKRYKLFTEYCIKRHKESKMGEMTVEEFSSFFYNQRNKTEILDLIDNSNNLFGSILLDILDNGYSAVYSFFDARLSERGLGKNLIIQTVLKLKKKNVPYLYLGYWVKDSNKMKYKILFNNVELFRNGVWTEKS
;
A
#
# COMPACT_ATOMS: atom_id res chain seq x y z
N PRO A 1 -10.68 -1.88 17.49
CA PRO A 1 -10.83 -0.41 17.41
C PRO A 1 -10.55 0.22 18.78
N ILE A 2 -9.50 1.03 18.89
CA ILE A 2 -9.19 1.78 20.11
C ILE A 2 -9.79 3.17 19.89
N CYS A 3 -10.76 3.53 20.72
CA CYS A 3 -11.55 4.77 20.72
C CYS A 3 -12.95 4.65 20.11
N GLU A 4 -13.94 4.57 21.00
CA GLU A 4 -15.38 4.53 20.72
C GLU A 4 -15.96 5.90 20.32
N SER A 5 -15.16 6.97 20.36
CA SER A 5 -15.60 8.36 20.12
C SER A 5 -14.82 9.10 19.03
N CYS A 6 -13.90 8.44 18.31
CA CYS A 6 -13.05 9.08 17.32
C CYS A 6 -13.65 9.03 15.90
N ASN A 7 -14.37 10.09 15.51
CA ASN A 7 -14.82 10.32 14.12
C ASN A 7 -13.70 10.74 13.16
N LEU A 8 -12.43 10.71 13.59
CA LEU A 8 -11.28 11.15 12.77
C LEU A 8 -10.65 10.01 11.95
N CYS A 9 -10.86 8.75 12.33
CA CYS A 9 -10.33 7.58 11.64
C CYS A 9 -11.35 7.01 10.67
N ILE A 10 -11.45 7.59 9.48
CA ILE A 10 -12.41 7.15 8.46
C ILE A 10 -11.79 6.00 7.66
N SER A 11 -12.36 4.80 7.74
CA SER A 11 -11.94 3.69 6.89
C SER A 11 -12.11 4.04 5.41
N SER A 12 -11.10 3.73 4.61
CA SER A 12 -11.10 3.98 3.17
C SER A 12 -10.85 2.69 2.38
N ARG A 13 -11.52 2.55 1.24
CA ARG A 13 -11.33 1.43 0.32
C ARG A 13 -11.45 1.88 -1.13
N ILE A 14 -10.84 1.13 -2.04
CA ILE A 14 -11.06 1.26 -3.48
C ILE A 14 -12.06 0.20 -3.90
N ASN A 15 -13.12 0.63 -4.60
CA ASN A 15 -14.00 -0.28 -5.32
C ASN A 15 -13.32 -0.71 -6.62
N ILE A 16 -12.77 -1.93 -6.63
CA ILE A 16 -11.94 -2.44 -7.73
C ILE A 16 -12.78 -2.65 -8.99
N ASN A 17 -14.03 -3.08 -8.83
CA ASN A 17 -14.95 -3.32 -9.94
C ASN A 17 -15.20 -2.04 -10.74
N LYS A 18 -15.43 -0.93 -10.04
CA LYS A 18 -15.60 0.40 -10.64
C LYS A 18 -14.28 1.06 -11.03
N PHE A 19 -13.12 0.58 -10.58
CA PHE A 19 -11.85 1.28 -10.76
C PHE A 19 -11.47 1.44 -12.24
N THR A 20 -11.21 2.69 -12.62
CA THR A 20 -10.70 3.09 -13.94
C THR A 20 -9.42 3.91 -13.78
N LEU A 21 -8.49 3.76 -14.74
CA LEU A 21 -7.23 4.50 -14.72
C LEU A 21 -7.45 5.97 -15.10
N SER A 22 -7.27 6.89 -14.15
CA SER A 22 -7.20 8.33 -14.43
C SER A 22 -5.99 8.68 -15.33
N LYS A 23 -5.99 9.89 -15.92
CA LYS A 23 -4.83 10.40 -16.68
C LYS A 23 -3.54 10.37 -15.84
N SER A 24 -3.63 10.71 -14.56
CA SER A 24 -2.49 10.66 -13.62
C SER A 24 -2.03 9.21 -13.35
N ASN A 25 -2.96 8.26 -13.24
CA ASN A 25 -2.62 6.84 -13.08
C ASN A 25 -1.90 6.30 -14.33
N LYS A 26 -2.42 6.61 -15.53
CA LYS A 26 -1.79 6.22 -16.80
C LYS A 26 -0.39 6.80 -16.95
N ARG A 27 -0.18 8.08 -16.59
CA ARG A 27 1.15 8.71 -16.59
C ARG A 27 2.11 8.03 -15.62
N ASN A 28 1.66 7.71 -14.41
CA ASN A 28 2.49 7.01 -13.42
C ASN A 28 2.85 5.58 -13.91
N LEU A 29 1.93 4.85 -14.51
CA LEU A 29 2.24 3.54 -15.12
C LEU A 29 3.25 3.68 -16.26
N LYS A 30 3.09 4.69 -17.14
CA LYS A 30 4.02 4.96 -18.24
C LYS A 30 5.45 5.25 -17.74
N LEU A 31 5.58 6.02 -16.67
CA LEU A 31 6.88 6.33 -16.05
C LEU A 31 7.57 5.13 -15.39
N ASN A 32 6.82 4.06 -15.12
CA ASN A 32 7.30 2.88 -14.40
C ASN A 32 7.06 1.59 -15.20
N GLN A 33 7.19 1.65 -16.53
CA GLN A 33 6.97 0.50 -17.43
C GLN A 33 8.04 -0.58 -17.27
N ASP A 34 9.22 -0.21 -16.79
CA ASP A 34 10.30 -1.10 -16.36
C ASP A 34 9.97 -1.91 -15.10
N LEU A 35 8.93 -1.52 -14.35
CA LEU A 35 8.58 -2.13 -13.07
C LEU A 35 7.35 -3.03 -13.16
N ARG A 36 7.42 -4.19 -12.52
CA ARG A 36 6.33 -5.17 -12.44
C ARG A 36 6.07 -5.60 -11.00
N LEU A 37 4.79 -5.86 -10.69
CA LEU A 37 4.37 -6.35 -9.38
C LEU A 37 4.28 -7.88 -9.34
N ILE A 38 5.16 -8.52 -8.56
CA ILE A 38 5.24 -9.97 -8.39
C ILE A 38 4.82 -10.39 -6.98
N LYS A 39 4.55 -11.69 -6.79
CA LYS A 39 4.42 -12.24 -5.44
C LYS A 39 5.81 -12.34 -4.81
N ALA A 40 5.95 -11.97 -3.55
CA ALA A 40 7.25 -11.97 -2.88
C ALA A 40 7.88 -13.37 -2.82
N SER A 41 9.21 -13.39 -2.91
CA SER A 41 10.04 -14.57 -2.73
C SER A 41 10.96 -14.41 -1.52
N ASN A 42 11.45 -15.54 -1.01
CA ASN A 42 12.42 -15.54 0.10
C ASN A 42 13.75 -14.91 -0.31
N SER A 43 14.13 -14.96 -1.60
CA SER A 43 15.35 -14.34 -2.11
C SER A 43 15.40 -12.80 -2.01
N LEU A 44 14.25 -12.15 -1.76
CA LEU A 44 14.16 -10.70 -1.58
C LEU A 44 14.03 -10.29 -0.11
N LYS A 45 14.10 -11.22 0.85
CA LYS A 45 13.88 -10.94 2.29
C LYS A 45 14.80 -9.85 2.84
N ASP A 46 16.10 -9.96 2.57
CA ASP A 46 17.10 -9.02 3.06
C ASP A 46 17.00 -7.67 2.33
N LYS A 47 16.74 -7.70 1.02
CA LYS A 47 16.48 -6.49 0.22
C LYS A 47 15.26 -5.73 0.75
N ARG A 48 14.21 -6.43 1.21
CA ARG A 48 13.01 -5.83 1.80
C ARG A 48 13.30 -5.16 3.13
N TYR A 49 14.06 -5.80 4.02
CA TYR A 49 14.48 -5.18 5.27
C TYR A 49 15.31 -3.92 5.03
N LYS A 50 16.33 -3.98 4.16
CA LYS A 50 17.16 -2.82 3.82
C LYS A 50 16.30 -1.66 3.27
N LEU A 51 15.41 -1.94 2.32
CA LEU A 51 14.54 -0.93 1.73
C LEU A 51 13.56 -0.34 2.75
N PHE A 52 13.05 -1.16 3.67
CA PHE A 52 12.19 -0.71 4.76
C PHE A 52 12.92 0.28 5.67
N THR A 53 14.14 -0.04 6.11
CA THR A 53 14.93 0.86 6.95
C THR A 53 15.22 2.18 6.24
N GLU A 54 15.67 2.13 4.97
CA GLU A 54 15.90 3.33 4.15
C GLU A 54 14.64 4.19 4.00
N TYR A 55 13.48 3.55 3.78
CA TYR A 55 12.19 4.22 3.68
C TYR A 55 11.80 4.91 4.99
N CYS A 56 11.90 4.20 6.11
CA CYS A 56 11.57 4.72 7.44
C CYS A 56 12.47 5.91 7.81
N ILE A 57 13.78 5.81 7.62
CA ILE A 57 14.71 6.93 7.87
C ILE A 57 14.31 8.16 7.05
N LYS A 58 13.96 7.99 5.78
CA LYS A 58 13.66 9.13 4.90
C LYS A 58 12.29 9.76 5.13
N ARG A 59 11.25 8.96 5.40
CA ARG A 59 9.85 9.44 5.52
C ARG A 59 9.36 9.60 6.95
N HIS A 60 10.04 8.97 7.90
CA HIS A 60 9.63 8.86 9.29
C HIS A 60 10.83 9.06 10.23
N LYS A 61 11.56 10.16 10.03
CA LYS A 61 12.75 10.55 10.81
C LYS A 61 12.55 10.52 12.34
N GLU A 62 11.31 10.68 12.81
CA GLU A 62 10.93 10.68 14.23
C GLU A 62 10.22 9.39 14.68
N SER A 63 10.07 8.38 13.81
CA SER A 63 9.42 7.12 14.20
C SER A 63 10.44 6.06 14.57
N LYS A 64 10.16 5.35 15.67
CA LYS A 64 10.89 4.15 16.09
C LYS A 64 10.93 3.03 15.03
N MET A 65 10.12 3.12 13.96
CA MET A 65 10.15 2.12 12.88
C MET A 65 11.45 2.14 12.06
N GLY A 66 12.20 3.26 12.07
CA GLY A 66 13.52 3.33 11.43
C GLY A 66 14.62 2.57 12.19
N GLU A 67 14.37 2.25 13.46
CA GLU A 67 15.30 1.59 14.37
C GLU A 67 14.95 0.12 14.59
N MET A 68 13.89 -0.38 13.94
CA MET A 68 13.48 -1.78 14.09
C MET A 68 14.58 -2.73 13.66
N THR A 69 14.84 -3.75 14.48
CA THR A 69 15.78 -4.82 14.12
C THR A 69 15.20 -5.70 13.01
N VAL A 70 16.05 -6.55 12.41
CA VAL A 70 15.61 -7.50 11.38
C VAL A 70 14.60 -8.52 11.93
N GLU A 71 14.71 -8.87 13.21
CA GLU A 71 13.79 -9.76 13.92
C GLU A 71 12.44 -9.08 14.13
N GLU A 72 12.44 -7.83 14.58
CA GLU A 72 11.22 -7.04 14.77
C GLU A 72 10.49 -6.82 13.44
N PHE A 73 11.22 -6.44 12.39
CA PHE A 73 10.68 -6.34 11.04
C PHE A 73 10.14 -7.68 10.58
N SER A 74 10.85 -8.79 10.83
CA SER A 74 10.41 -10.10 10.40
C SER A 74 9.14 -10.55 11.11
N SER A 75 9.03 -10.30 12.41
CA SER A 75 7.81 -10.56 13.18
C SER A 75 6.63 -9.74 12.63
N PHE A 76 6.86 -8.44 12.42
CA PHE A 76 5.85 -7.54 11.87
C PHE A 76 5.44 -7.86 10.42
N PHE A 77 6.37 -8.27 9.56
CA PHE A 77 6.10 -8.35 8.12
C PHE A 77 5.77 -9.77 7.63
N TYR A 78 6.21 -10.80 8.35
CA TYR A 78 5.99 -12.21 7.96
C TYR A 78 5.14 -12.99 8.97
N ASN A 79 5.24 -12.67 10.26
CA ASN A 79 4.58 -13.47 11.30
C ASN A 79 3.18 -12.92 11.63
N GLN A 80 2.32 -12.90 10.62
CA GLN A 80 0.96 -12.38 10.74
C GLN A 80 -0.01 -13.49 11.17
N ARG A 81 -0.91 -13.17 12.10
CA ARG A 81 -1.97 -14.11 12.54
C ARG A 81 -3.00 -14.37 11.46
N ASN A 82 -3.21 -13.39 10.58
CA ASN A 82 -4.13 -13.46 9.45
C ASN A 82 -3.44 -14.09 8.24
N LYS A 83 -4.24 -14.59 7.29
CA LYS A 83 -3.73 -14.98 5.98
C LYS A 83 -3.25 -13.73 5.23
N THR A 84 -2.01 -13.73 4.76
CA THR A 84 -1.41 -12.57 4.09
C THR A 84 -0.83 -12.88 2.72
N GLU A 85 -0.68 -11.85 1.90
CA GLU A 85 0.03 -11.88 0.63
C GLU A 85 0.98 -10.67 0.58
N ILE A 86 2.27 -10.93 0.29
CA ILE A 86 3.24 -9.86 0.05
C ILE A 86 3.47 -9.75 -1.45
N LEU A 87 3.43 -8.53 -1.96
CA LEU A 87 3.74 -8.22 -3.35
C LEU A 87 4.95 -7.28 -3.44
N ASP A 88 5.86 -7.60 -4.36
CA ASP A 88 7.09 -6.85 -4.58
C ASP A 88 7.07 -6.17 -5.94
N LEU A 89 7.42 -4.89 -5.97
CA LEU A 89 7.63 -4.10 -7.17
C LEU A 89 9.10 -4.21 -7.55
N ILE A 90 9.38 -4.86 -8.68
CA ILE A 90 10.74 -5.13 -9.15
C ILE A 90 10.95 -4.66 -10.58
N ASP A 91 12.20 -4.40 -10.95
CA ASP A 91 12.60 -4.23 -12.35
C ASP A 91 12.87 -5.57 -13.06
N ASN A 92 13.29 -5.50 -14.33
CA ASN A 92 13.66 -6.67 -15.14
C ASN A 92 14.92 -7.40 -14.62
N SER A 93 15.75 -6.73 -13.82
CA SER A 93 16.96 -7.29 -13.20
C SER A 93 16.70 -7.83 -11.79
N ASN A 94 15.43 -7.90 -11.36
CA ASN A 94 15.01 -8.32 -10.01
C ASN A 94 15.58 -7.43 -8.88
N ASN A 95 15.81 -6.15 -9.16
CA ASN A 95 16.04 -5.15 -8.13
C ASN A 95 14.70 -4.74 -7.52
N LEU A 96 14.69 -4.53 -6.20
CA LEU A 96 13.48 -4.22 -5.44
C LEU A 96 13.28 -2.71 -5.33
N PHE A 97 12.11 -2.22 -5.76
CA PHE A 97 11.73 -0.80 -5.70
C PHE A 97 10.61 -0.53 -4.69
N GLY A 98 9.90 -1.55 -4.24
CA GLY A 98 8.91 -1.44 -3.17
C GLY A 98 8.25 -2.76 -2.83
N SER A 99 7.58 -2.79 -1.70
CA SER A 99 6.85 -3.97 -1.21
C SER A 99 5.58 -3.53 -0.51
N ILE A 100 4.55 -4.37 -0.59
CA ILE A 100 3.27 -4.18 0.09
C ILE A 100 2.85 -5.48 0.77
N LEU A 101 2.55 -5.38 2.07
CA LEU A 101 1.93 -6.42 2.87
C LEU A 101 0.40 -6.25 2.81
N LEU A 102 -0.28 -7.32 2.41
CA LEU A 102 -1.73 -7.37 2.32
C LEU A 102 -2.29 -8.45 3.24
N ASP A 103 -3.33 -8.10 4.01
CA ASP A 103 -4.21 -9.08 4.64
C ASP A 103 -5.28 -9.52 3.63
N ILE A 104 -5.58 -10.82 3.61
CA ILE A 104 -6.65 -11.40 2.79
C ILE A 104 -7.93 -11.44 3.64
N LEU A 105 -9.01 -10.87 3.10
CA LEU A 105 -10.34 -10.81 3.71
C LEU A 105 -11.37 -11.53 2.82
N ASP A 106 -12.53 -11.88 3.38
CA ASP A 106 -13.59 -12.57 2.64
C ASP A 106 -14.08 -11.79 1.41
N ASN A 107 -14.10 -10.44 1.51
CA ASN A 107 -14.56 -9.56 0.45
C ASN A 107 -13.45 -8.67 -0.13
N GLY A 108 -12.17 -9.00 0.08
CA GLY A 108 -11.14 -8.06 -0.35
C GLY A 108 -9.75 -8.34 0.16
N TYR A 109 -8.91 -7.32 -0.01
CA TYR A 109 -7.58 -7.27 0.58
C TYR A 109 -7.43 -5.97 1.37
N SER A 110 -6.65 -5.98 2.44
CA SER A 110 -6.29 -4.78 3.19
C SER A 110 -4.81 -4.48 3.03
N ALA A 111 -4.48 -3.27 2.56
CA ALA A 111 -3.11 -2.77 2.49
C ALA A 111 -2.62 -2.37 3.89
N VAL A 112 -2.08 -3.35 4.62
CA VAL A 112 -1.60 -3.19 6.00
C VAL A 112 -0.41 -2.24 6.05
N TYR A 113 0.58 -2.48 5.19
CA TYR A 113 1.78 -1.66 5.14
C TYR A 113 2.44 -1.70 3.76
N SER A 114 3.05 -0.59 3.34
CA SER A 114 3.90 -0.58 2.15
C SER A 114 5.08 0.36 2.33
N PHE A 115 6.19 0.01 1.68
CA PHE A 115 7.40 0.81 1.64
C PHE A 115 8.02 0.71 0.23
N PHE A 116 8.82 1.70 -0.13
CA PHE A 116 9.38 1.84 -1.47
C PHE A 116 10.64 2.70 -1.46
N ASP A 117 11.37 2.75 -2.57
CA ASP A 117 12.53 3.62 -2.67
C ASP A 117 12.12 5.10 -2.67
N ALA A 118 12.19 5.73 -1.49
CA ALA A 118 11.84 7.13 -1.30
C ALA A 118 12.86 8.12 -1.89
N ARG A 119 14.01 7.65 -2.42
CA ARG A 119 14.95 8.46 -3.22
C ARG A 119 14.38 8.81 -4.59
N LEU A 120 13.50 7.97 -5.11
CA LEU A 120 12.89 8.11 -6.43
C LEU A 120 11.51 8.79 -6.35
N SER A 121 11.43 9.97 -5.71
CA SER A 121 10.17 10.68 -5.48
C SER A 121 9.39 10.95 -6.76
N GLU A 122 10.10 11.35 -7.82
CA GLU A 122 9.53 11.70 -9.14
C GLU A 122 8.82 10.51 -9.80
N ARG A 123 9.23 9.28 -9.47
CA ARG A 123 8.61 8.06 -10.00
C ARG A 123 7.23 7.79 -9.41
N GLY A 124 6.93 8.34 -8.22
CA GLY A 124 5.66 8.11 -7.53
C GLY A 124 5.42 6.63 -7.19
N LEU A 125 6.44 5.93 -6.68
CA LEU A 125 6.42 4.48 -6.46
C LEU A 125 5.32 4.00 -5.50
N GLY A 126 5.02 4.75 -4.44
CA GLY A 126 3.90 4.42 -3.55
C GLY A 126 2.55 4.41 -4.27
N LYS A 127 2.34 5.35 -5.20
CA LYS A 127 1.16 5.35 -6.06
C LYS A 127 1.18 4.16 -7.03
N ASN A 128 2.34 3.84 -7.59
CA ASN A 128 2.52 2.73 -8.51
C ASN A 128 2.17 1.38 -7.85
N LEU A 129 2.65 1.14 -6.63
CA LEU A 129 2.34 -0.06 -5.82
C LEU A 129 0.83 -0.28 -5.71
N ILE A 130 0.08 0.76 -5.33
CA ILE A 130 -1.38 0.65 -5.19
C ILE A 130 -2.06 0.43 -6.53
N ILE A 131 -1.68 1.16 -7.59
CA ILE A 131 -2.28 0.97 -8.94
C ILE A 131 -2.06 -0.47 -9.41
N GLN A 132 -0.81 -0.95 -9.38
CA GLN A 132 -0.51 -2.31 -9.84
C GLN A 132 -1.20 -3.36 -8.97
N THR A 133 -1.34 -3.11 -7.66
CA THR A 133 -2.09 -4.00 -6.76
C THR A 133 -3.56 -4.07 -7.15
N VAL A 134 -4.22 -2.92 -7.36
CA VAL A 134 -5.62 -2.88 -7.82
C VAL A 134 -5.78 -3.60 -9.16
N LEU A 135 -4.87 -3.40 -10.12
CA LEU A 135 -4.92 -4.09 -11.41
C LEU A 135 -4.73 -5.61 -11.27
N LYS A 136 -3.84 -6.06 -10.37
CA LYS A 136 -3.64 -7.48 -10.08
C LYS A 136 -4.87 -8.11 -9.43
N LEU A 137 -5.45 -7.42 -8.44
CA LEU A 137 -6.65 -7.87 -7.73
C LEU A 137 -7.91 -7.85 -8.61
N LYS A 138 -8.01 -6.89 -9.55
CA LYS A 138 -9.07 -6.85 -10.56
C LYS A 138 -9.09 -8.11 -11.41
N LYS A 139 -7.92 -8.62 -11.82
CA LYS A 139 -7.80 -9.90 -12.54
C LYS A 139 -8.25 -11.12 -11.71
N LYS A 140 -8.26 -11.00 -10.38
CA LYS A 140 -8.74 -12.02 -9.44
C LYS A 140 -10.23 -11.85 -9.08
N ASN A 141 -10.96 -10.92 -9.72
CA ASN A 141 -12.36 -10.57 -9.38
C ASN A 141 -12.56 -10.18 -7.91
N VAL A 142 -11.53 -9.60 -7.28
CA VAL A 142 -11.61 -9.11 -5.90
C VAL A 142 -12.35 -7.77 -5.91
N PRO A 143 -13.37 -7.57 -5.06
CA PRO A 143 -14.21 -6.37 -5.16
C PRO A 143 -13.59 -5.15 -4.48
N TYR A 144 -12.85 -5.32 -3.38
CA TYR A 144 -12.33 -4.21 -2.59
C TYR A 144 -10.84 -4.33 -2.24
N LEU A 145 -10.16 -3.19 -2.27
CA LEU A 145 -8.87 -2.99 -1.61
C LEU A 145 -9.03 -1.94 -0.50
N TYR A 146 -8.99 -2.36 0.75
CA TYR A 146 -8.99 -1.46 1.89
C TYR A 146 -7.62 -0.80 2.03
N LEU A 147 -7.59 0.52 2.15
CA LEU A 147 -6.36 1.29 2.30
C LEU A 147 -6.10 1.65 3.78
N GLY A 148 -6.86 1.07 4.71
CA GLY A 148 -6.85 1.40 6.13
C GLY A 148 -7.53 2.74 6.45
N TYR A 149 -7.26 3.26 7.66
CA TYR A 149 -7.84 4.50 8.15
C TYR A 149 -7.26 5.73 7.44
N TRP A 150 -8.10 6.70 7.13
CA TRP A 150 -7.76 8.02 6.62
C TRP A 150 -8.05 9.06 7.69
N VAL A 151 -7.07 9.90 7.99
CA VAL A 151 -7.19 11.07 8.87
C VAL A 151 -7.15 12.32 8.01
N LYS A 152 -8.19 13.16 8.12
CA LYS A 152 -8.51 14.28 7.23
C LYS A 152 -7.35 15.26 6.99
N ASP A 153 -6.53 15.51 8.01
CA ASP A 153 -5.47 16.54 7.99
C ASP A 153 -4.04 15.98 7.95
N SER A 154 -3.87 14.67 7.72
CA SER A 154 -2.54 14.07 7.64
C SER A 154 -1.93 14.22 6.24
N ASN A 155 -0.87 15.03 6.12
CA ASN A 155 -0.03 15.09 4.92
C ASN A 155 0.49 13.69 4.50
N LYS A 156 0.70 12.79 5.48
CA LYS A 156 1.12 11.40 5.25
C LYS A 156 0.00 10.53 4.63
N MET A 157 -1.26 10.96 4.70
CA MET A 157 -2.43 10.21 4.20
C MET A 157 -3.15 10.85 3.01
N LYS A 158 -2.70 12.02 2.54
CA LYS A 158 -3.23 12.69 1.34
C LYS A 158 -3.25 11.79 0.10
N TYR A 159 -2.36 10.79 0.01
CA TYR A 159 -2.32 9.90 -1.17
C TYR A 159 -3.55 8.98 -1.28
N LYS A 160 -4.19 8.60 -0.17
CA LYS A 160 -5.33 7.64 -0.17
C LYS A 160 -6.53 8.20 -0.93
N ILE A 161 -6.68 9.53 -0.96
CA ILE A 161 -7.75 10.22 -1.65
C ILE A 161 -7.40 10.58 -3.12
N LEU A 162 -6.22 10.24 -3.61
CA LEU A 162 -5.77 10.53 -4.99
C LEU A 162 -6.11 9.42 -5.99
N PHE A 163 -6.67 8.31 -5.51
CA PHE A 163 -7.19 7.25 -6.37
C PHE A 163 -8.65 7.54 -6.73
N ASN A 164 -9.02 7.20 -7.96
CA ASN A 164 -10.41 7.23 -8.38
C ASN A 164 -11.20 6.16 -7.61
N ASN A 165 -12.48 6.41 -7.36
CA ASN A 165 -13.42 5.46 -6.77
C ASN A 165 -13.00 4.95 -5.38
N VAL A 166 -12.44 5.88 -4.62
CA VAL A 166 -12.23 5.70 -3.18
C VAL A 166 -13.58 5.92 -2.50
N GLU A 167 -13.99 4.92 -1.73
CA GLU A 167 -15.14 4.99 -0.85
C GLU A 167 -14.64 5.25 0.58
N LEU A 168 -15.38 6.09 1.30
CA LEU A 168 -15.13 6.42 2.70
C LEU A 168 -16.29 5.89 3.54
N PHE A 169 -15.97 5.28 4.69
CA PHE A 169 -16.99 4.83 5.63
C PHE A 169 -17.43 5.96 6.55
N ARG A 170 -18.66 6.46 6.37
CA ARG A 170 -19.23 7.58 7.13
C ARG A 170 -20.65 7.23 7.56
N ASN A 171 -21.00 7.53 8.82
CA ASN A 171 -22.35 7.32 9.35
C ASN A 171 -22.92 5.90 9.09
N GLY A 172 -22.07 4.87 9.20
CA GLY A 172 -22.46 3.47 8.99
C GLY A 172 -22.56 3.03 7.52
N VAL A 173 -22.30 3.91 6.55
CA VAL A 173 -22.41 3.61 5.12
C VAL A 173 -21.14 3.93 4.34
N TRP A 174 -20.91 3.21 3.25
CA TRP A 174 -19.83 3.52 2.30
C TRP A 174 -20.31 4.52 1.27
N THR A 175 -19.66 5.66 1.18
CA THR A 175 -19.97 6.72 0.20
C THR A 175 -18.79 6.98 -0.70
N GLU A 176 -19.03 7.14 -2.01
CA GLU A 176 -18.01 7.59 -2.95
C GLU A 176 -17.46 8.95 -2.51
N LYS A 177 -16.15 9.14 -2.66
CA LYS A 177 -15.51 10.42 -2.40
C LYS A 177 -16.00 11.46 -3.43
N SER A 178 -16.87 12.36 -2.99
CA SER A 178 -17.24 13.61 -3.69
C SER A 178 -16.04 14.55 -3.84
#